data_AF-A0A925K9Z6-F1
#
_entry.id   AF-A0A925K9Z6-F1
#
_cell.length_a   1.000
_cell.length_b   1.000
_cell.length_c   1.000
_cell.angle_alpha   90.00
_cell.angle_beta   90.00
_cell.angle_gamma   90.00
#
_symmetry.space_group_name_H-M   'P 1'
#
loop_
_entity.id
_entity.type
_entity.pdbx_description
1 polymer ?
#
loop_
_entity_poly.entity_id
_entity_poly.type
_entity_poly.pdbx_seq_one_letter_code
_entity_poly.pdbx_strand_id
1 'polypeptide(L)'
;MPHGLRRRTLAAIVPATFAVAIATAIAATPLPAMAQASYPDKPIRLVLPFAAGGPSDVLGRALGQKLTASMGKPVIVDNKPGA
;
A
#
# COMPACT_ATOMS: atom_id res chain seq x y z
N MET A 1 34.68 65.28 -3.58
CA MET A 1 35.42 64.03 -3.32
C MET A 1 34.50 63.09 -2.52
N PRO A 2 34.55 61.76 -2.75
CA PRO A 2 33.37 60.91 -2.95
C PRO A 2 32.88 60.18 -1.69
N HIS A 3 31.56 59.98 -1.56
CA HIS A 3 30.99 58.95 -0.68
C HIS A 3 30.12 58.00 -1.51
N GLY A 4 30.80 57.10 -2.23
CA GLY A 4 30.17 55.94 -2.84
C GLY A 4 30.02 54.84 -1.81
N LEU A 5 28.81 54.65 -1.29
CA LEU A 5 28.39 53.48 -0.50
C LEU A 5 26.88 53.71 -0.27
N ARG A 6 25.91 52.95 -0.75
CA ARG A 6 25.61 51.55 -0.44
C ARG A 6 24.42 51.12 -1.33
N ARG A 7 24.66 50.67 -2.57
CA ARG A 7 23.59 50.10 -3.43
C ARG A 7 23.54 48.57 -3.40
N ARG A 8 24.28 47.92 -2.49
CA ARG A 8 24.61 46.49 -2.60
C ARG A 8 23.83 45.52 -1.72
N THR A 9 22.90 45.95 -0.87
CA THR A 9 22.33 45.05 0.16
C THR A 9 20.91 44.54 -0.06
N LEU A 10 20.21 44.89 -1.15
CA LEU A 10 18.82 44.47 -1.34
C LEU A 10 18.57 43.52 -2.54
N ALA A 11 19.59 43.15 -3.30
CA ALA A 11 19.44 42.30 -4.49
C ALA A 11 19.60 40.78 -4.24
N ALA A 12 19.73 40.35 -2.97
CA ALA A 12 20.02 38.95 -2.64
C ALA A 12 18.86 38.21 -1.93
N ILE A 13 17.67 38.82 -1.81
CA ILE A 13 16.52 38.19 -1.14
C ILE A 13 15.55 37.55 -2.16
N VAL A 14 15.54 38.02 -3.41
CA VAL A 14 14.60 37.57 -4.46
C VAL A 14 14.89 36.16 -5.02
N PRO A 15 16.14 35.71 -5.25
CA PRO A 15 16.36 34.35 -5.78
C PRO A 15 16.19 33.28 -4.68
N ALA A 16 16.43 33.65 -3.42
CA ALA A 16 16.27 32.75 -2.27
C ALA A 16 14.80 32.46 -1.97
N THR A 17 13.90 33.44 -2.12
CA THR A 17 12.45 33.22 -1.95
C THR A 17 11.86 32.39 -3.09
N PHE A 18 12.35 32.55 -4.32
CA PHE A 18 11.91 31.74 -5.46
C PHE A 18 12.32 30.26 -5.32
N ALA A 19 13.54 30.01 -4.85
CA ALA A 19 14.02 28.65 -4.56
C ALA A 19 13.21 27.98 -3.43
N VAL A 20 12.85 28.74 -2.38
CA VAL A 20 12.00 28.24 -1.28
C VAL A 20 10.58 27.95 -1.76
N ALA A 21 10.01 28.78 -2.65
CA ALA A 21 8.67 28.56 -3.21
C ALA A 21 8.58 27.31 -4.11
N ILE A 22 9.64 27.01 -4.86
CA ILE A 22 9.70 25.78 -5.68
C ILE A 22 9.87 24.56 -4.79
N ALA A 23 10.68 24.63 -3.74
CA ALA A 23 10.89 23.52 -2.80
C ALA A 23 9.61 23.17 -2.03
N THR A 24 8.81 24.16 -1.61
CA THR A 24 7.52 23.92 -0.96
C THR A 24 6.46 23.40 -1.94
N ALA A 25 6.50 23.81 -3.21
CA ALA A 25 5.61 23.26 -4.25
C ALA A 25 5.89 21.77 -4.53
N ILE A 26 7.16 21.35 -4.51
CA ILE A 26 7.56 19.94 -4.65
C ILE A 26 7.21 19.14 -3.39
N ALA A 27 7.37 19.71 -2.20
CA ALA A 27 7.00 19.05 -0.94
C ALA A 27 5.48 18.89 -0.76
N ALA A 28 4.67 19.72 -1.44
CA ALA A 28 3.21 19.65 -1.40
C ALA A 28 2.60 18.66 -2.40
N THR A 29 3.40 17.97 -3.23
CA THR A 29 2.85 16.96 -4.14
C THR A 29 2.37 15.76 -3.33
N PRO A 30 1.08 15.37 -3.41
CA PRO A 30 0.60 14.17 -2.74
C PRO A 30 1.35 12.95 -3.30
N LEU A 31 1.96 12.19 -2.40
CA LEU A 31 2.57 10.91 -2.76
C LEU A 31 1.50 9.99 -3.33
N PRO A 32 1.79 9.22 -4.40
CA PRO A 32 0.84 8.23 -4.90
C PRO A 32 0.55 7.24 -3.77
N ALA A 33 -0.72 7.16 -3.37
CA ALA A 33 -1.17 6.15 -2.44
C ALA A 33 -0.96 4.77 -3.09
N MET A 34 -0.08 3.94 -2.53
CA MET A 34 0.01 2.53 -2.92
C MET A 34 -1.23 1.82 -2.38
N ALA A 35 -2.29 1.74 -3.20
CA ALA A 35 -3.44 0.92 -2.89
C ALA A 35 -2.99 -0.53 -2.70
N GLN A 36 -3.60 -1.24 -1.74
CA GLN A 36 -3.40 -2.68 -1.62
C GLN A 36 -3.85 -3.33 -2.94
N ALA A 37 -3.04 -4.27 -3.44
CA ALA A 37 -3.40 -4.99 -4.65
C ALA A 37 -4.76 -5.71 -4.47
N SER A 38 -5.46 -5.92 -5.58
CA SER A 38 -6.83 -6.42 -5.55
C SER A 38 -6.88 -7.77 -4.85
N TYR A 39 -7.55 -7.82 -3.70
CA TYR A 39 -7.71 -9.06 -2.94
C TYR A 39 -8.38 -10.12 -3.83
N PRO A 40 -7.84 -11.35 -3.91
CA PRO A 40 -6.74 -11.90 -3.11
C PRO A 40 -5.38 -11.83 -3.81
N ASP A 41 -4.33 -11.38 -3.11
CA ASP A 41 -2.96 -11.41 -3.66
C ASP A 41 -2.22 -12.72 -3.36
N LYS A 42 -2.72 -13.48 -2.39
CA LYS A 42 -2.09 -14.69 -1.84
C LYS A 42 -3.11 -15.83 -1.77
N PRO A 43 -2.64 -17.10 -1.78
CA PRO A 43 -3.50 -18.24 -1.49
C PRO A 43 -4.28 -18.05 -0.19
N ILE A 44 -5.58 -18.35 -0.23
CA ILE A 44 -6.47 -18.26 0.94
C ILE A 44 -6.39 -19.58 1.70
N ARG A 45 -6.28 -19.52 3.03
CA ARG A 45 -6.35 -20.71 3.90
C ARG A 45 -7.71 -20.79 4.57
N LEU A 46 -8.47 -21.83 4.24
CA LEU A 46 -9.75 -22.14 4.88
C LEU A 46 -9.48 -23.06 6.07
N VAL A 47 -9.46 -22.50 7.28
CA VAL A 47 -9.20 -23.25 8.50
C VAL A 47 -10.49 -23.93 8.97
N LEU A 48 -10.46 -25.25 9.13
CA LEU A 48 -11.58 -26.03 9.64
C LEU A 48 -11.21 -26.59 11.02
N PRO A 49 -11.98 -26.30 12.10
CA PRO A 49 -11.73 -26.80 13.44
C PRO A 49 -12.23 -28.24 13.63
N PHE A 50 -12.11 -29.07 12.59
CA PHE A 50 -12.61 -30.44 12.53
C PHE A 50 -11.54 -31.35 11.96
N ALA A 51 -11.64 -32.65 12.28
CA ALA A 51 -10.79 -33.66 11.67
C ALA A 51 -10.95 -33.68 10.14
N ALA A 52 -9.86 -33.98 9.44
CA ALA A 52 -9.89 -34.17 7.99
C ALA A 52 -10.79 -35.35 7.60
N GLY A 53 -11.48 -35.26 6.47
CA GLY A 53 -12.40 -36.30 5.99
C GLY A 53 -13.79 -36.33 6.64
N GLY A 54 -14.10 -35.46 7.60
CA GLY A 54 -15.47 -35.28 8.10
C GLY A 54 -16.38 -34.54 7.09
N PRO A 55 -17.70 -34.51 7.31
CA PRO A 55 -18.63 -33.80 6.42
C PRO A 55 -18.29 -32.32 6.24
N SER A 56 -17.76 -31.67 7.29
CA SER A 56 -17.26 -30.29 7.23
C SER A 56 -16.06 -30.13 6.30
N ASP A 57 -15.15 -31.11 6.23
CA ASP A 57 -14.00 -31.08 5.33
C ASP A 57 -14.42 -31.25 3.87
N VAL A 58 -15.37 -32.16 3.61
CA VAL A 58 -15.93 -32.37 2.27
C VAL A 58 -16.58 -31.10 1.74
N LEU A 59 -17.40 -30.44 2.56
CA LEU A 59 -18.02 -29.15 2.21
C LEU A 59 -16.97 -28.05 2.04
N GLY A 60 -15.97 -27.98 2.91
CA GLY A 60 -14.89 -27.00 2.81
C GLY A 60 -14.06 -27.14 1.54
N ARG A 61 -13.79 -28.36 1.09
CA ARG A 61 -13.10 -28.65 -0.18
C ARG A 61 -13.94 -28.25 -1.39
N ALA A 62 -15.23 -28.58 -1.38
CA ALA A 62 -16.15 -28.18 -2.45
C ALA A 62 -16.27 -26.65 -2.55
N LEU A 63 -16.37 -25.96 -1.41
CA LEU A 63 -16.39 -24.50 -1.34
C LEU A 63 -15.06 -23.90 -1.83
N GLY A 64 -13.93 -24.43 -1.37
CA GLY A 64 -12.60 -23.99 -1.77
C GLY A 64 -12.36 -24.10 -3.27
N GLN A 65 -12.83 -25.18 -3.91
CA GLN A 65 -12.77 -25.34 -5.37
C GLN A 65 -13.58 -24.26 -6.10
N LYS A 66 -14.80 -23.97 -5.65
CA LYS A 66 -15.64 -22.92 -6.27
C LYS A 66 -15.06 -21.53 -6.08
N LEU A 67 -14.54 -21.22 -4.89
CA LEU A 67 -13.86 -19.95 -4.62
C LEU A 67 -12.58 -19.81 -5.44
N THR A 68 -11.82 -20.89 -5.61
CA THR A 68 -10.62 -20.90 -6.47
C THR A 68 -11.00 -20.58 -7.92
N ALA A 69 -12.09 -21.15 -8.44
CA ALA A 69 -12.57 -20.87 -9.78
C ALA A 69 -13.08 -19.43 -9.96
N SER A 70 -13.72 -18.86 -8.93
CA SER A 70 -14.25 -17.49 -8.97
C SER A 70 -13.16 -16.42 -8.81
N MET A 71 -12.21 -16.64 -7.91
CA MET A 71 -11.21 -15.63 -7.53
C MET A 71 -9.86 -15.80 -8.25
N GLY A 72 -9.65 -16.92 -8.96
CA GLY A 72 -8.39 -17.22 -9.67
C GLY A 72 -7.18 -17.46 -8.76
N LYS A 73 -7.41 -17.56 -7.45
CA LYS A 73 -6.38 -17.81 -6.44
C LYS A 73 -6.71 -19.08 -5.68
N PRO A 74 -5.71 -19.93 -5.38
CA PRO A 74 -5.95 -21.21 -4.73
C PRO A 74 -6.47 -21.02 -3.30
N VAL A 75 -7.51 -21.77 -2.96
CA VAL A 75 -8.03 -21.90 -1.60
C VAL A 75 -7.58 -23.24 -1.04
N ILE A 76 -6.80 -23.19 0.03
CA ILE A 76 -6.19 -24.35 0.69
C ILE A 76 -6.99 -24.66 1.95
N VAL A 77 -7.50 -25.87 2.07
CA VAL A 77 -8.19 -26.33 3.28
C VAL A 77 -7.15 -26.78 4.31
N ASP A 78 -7.17 -26.15 5.49
CA ASP A 78 -6.27 -26.43 6.62
C ASP A 78 -7.10 -26.96 7.80
N ASN A 79 -7.09 -28.27 8.01
CA ASN A 79 -7.81 -28.89 9.11
C ASN A 79 -6.97 -28.78 10.38
N LYS A 80 -7.41 -27.96 11.33
CA LYS A 80 -6.82 -27.83 12.67
C LYS A 80 -7.82 -28.31 13.72
N PRO A 81 -7.99 -29.63 13.88
CA PRO A 81 -8.77 -30.15 15.00
C PRO A 81 -8.12 -29.68 16.30
N GLY A 82 -8.89 -28.97 17.12
CA GLY A 82 -8.47 -28.63 18.47
C GLY A 82 -8.54 -29.88 19.33
N ALA A 83 -7.40 -30.31 19.86
CA ALA A 83 -7.30 -31.22 20.99
C ALA A 83 -6.50 -30.50 22.08
#